data_AF-A0A2D7XB36-F1
#
_entry.id   AF-A0A2D7XB36-F1
#
_cell.length_a   1.000
_cell.length_b   1.000
_cell.length_c   1.000
_cell.angle_alpha   90.00
_cell.angle_beta   90.00
_cell.angle_gamma   90.00
#
_symmetry.space_group_name_H-M   'P 1'
#
loop_
_entity.id
_entity.type
_entity.pdbx_description
1 polymer ?
#
loop_
_entity_poly.entity_id
_entity_poly.type
_entity_poly.pdbx_seq_one_letter_code
_entity_poly.pdbx_strand_id
1 'polypeptide(L)'
;MLRKTLLIIATGFPLASSASEMPRYDVEAQCKQIASMGGNTSAVMLNSCMDMEQKAYNNLKASWNEIPENTQRQCHEVASIGGNGSYTMLESCIEMETQAAEKPKKFEY
;
A
#
# COMPACT_ATOMS: atom_id res chain seq x y z
N MET A 1 -61.07 12.34 1.68
CA MET A 1 -59.77 12.65 1.05
C MET A 1 -58.84 13.19 2.12
N LEU A 2 -57.73 12.50 2.42
CA LEU A 2 -56.58 13.11 3.11
C LEU A 2 -55.34 12.24 2.85
N ARG A 3 -54.55 12.59 1.83
CA ARG A 3 -53.24 11.98 1.54
C ARG A 3 -52.24 12.52 2.56
N LYS A 4 -51.80 11.67 3.49
CA LYS A 4 -50.64 11.97 4.35
C LYS A 4 -49.38 11.84 3.51
N THR A 5 -48.81 12.96 3.10
CA THR A 5 -47.51 13.02 2.42
C THR A 5 -46.43 12.77 3.48
N LEU A 6 -45.73 11.64 3.37
CA LEU A 6 -44.59 11.32 4.22
C LEU A 6 -43.38 12.10 3.70
N LEU A 7 -42.93 13.11 4.46
CA LEU A 7 -41.71 13.86 4.18
C LEU A 7 -40.51 13.00 4.61
N ILE A 8 -39.80 12.44 3.62
CA ILE A 8 -38.52 11.76 3.83
C ILE A 8 -37.45 12.86 3.88
N ILE A 9 -36.97 13.19 5.07
CA ILE A 9 -35.82 14.07 5.28
C ILE A 9 -34.58 13.23 5.03
N ALA A 10 -34.01 13.33 3.82
CA ALA A 10 -32.72 12.72 3.49
C ALA A 10 -31.61 13.56 4.15
N THR A 11 -31.23 13.21 5.37
CA THR A 11 -30.00 13.71 6.00
C THR A 11 -28.80 13.11 5.26
N GLY A 12 -28.24 13.86 4.31
CA GLY A 12 -26.98 13.51 3.65
C GLY A 12 -25.85 13.55 4.66
N PHE A 13 -25.37 12.38 5.08
CA PHE A 13 -24.11 12.27 5.80
C PHE A 13 -22.98 12.54 4.79
N PRO A 14 -22.11 13.55 5.00
CA PRO A 14 -20.94 13.71 4.16
C PRO A 14 -20.05 12.48 4.39
N LEU A 15 -19.86 11.68 3.34
CA LEU A 15 -18.82 10.65 3.29
C LEU A 15 -17.48 11.40 3.23
N ALA A 16 -16.86 11.62 4.38
CA ALA A 16 -15.48 12.06 4.45
C ALA A 16 -14.59 10.91 3.94
N SER A 17 -14.25 10.93 2.65
CA SER A 17 -13.18 10.08 2.11
C SER A 17 -11.88 10.59 2.72
N SER A 18 -11.42 9.90 3.76
CA SER A 18 -10.15 10.18 4.39
C SER A 18 -9.14 9.37 3.60
N ALA A 19 -8.53 9.97 2.58
CA ALA A 19 -7.42 9.34 1.87
C ALA A 19 -6.44 8.83 2.92
N SER A 20 -6.19 7.51 2.97
CA SER A 20 -5.35 6.95 4.01
C SER A 20 -3.96 7.56 3.86
N GLU A 21 -3.37 8.04 4.96
CA GLU A 21 -2.02 8.60 4.89
C GLU A 21 -1.04 7.50 4.50
N MET A 22 -0.01 7.85 3.72
CA MET A 22 1.03 6.89 3.36
C MET A 22 1.76 6.38 4.60
N PRO A 23 1.91 5.04 4.76
CA PRO A 23 2.57 4.49 5.93
C PRO A 23 4.03 4.95 6.02
N ARG A 24 4.55 5.01 7.25
CA ARG A 24 5.95 5.33 7.54
C ARG A 24 6.66 4.08 8.02
N TYR A 25 7.46 3.48 7.13
CA TYR A 25 8.25 2.29 7.43
C TYR A 25 9.61 2.62 8.04
N ASP A 26 10.15 1.70 8.85
CA ASP A 26 11.54 1.73 9.31
C ASP A 26 12.43 1.09 8.26
N VAL A 27 12.70 1.86 7.20
CA VAL A 27 13.51 1.42 6.04
C VAL A 27 14.92 1.04 6.48
N GLU A 28 15.49 1.74 7.46
CA GLU A 28 16.84 1.45 7.93
C GLU A 28 16.89 0.08 8.62
N ALA A 29 15.94 -0.23 9.50
CA ALA A 29 15.83 -1.55 10.12
C ALA A 29 15.60 -2.64 9.08
N GLN A 30 14.71 -2.42 8.10
CA GLN A 30 14.45 -3.35 7.01
C GLN A 30 15.70 -3.64 6.19
N CYS A 31 16.43 -2.62 5.77
CA CYS A 31 17.61 -2.79 4.94
C CYS A 31 18.79 -3.39 5.72
N LYS A 32 18.93 -3.10 7.02
CA LYS A 32 19.89 -3.80 7.89
C LYS A 32 19.57 -5.27 8.04
N GLN A 33 18.29 -5.63 8.19
CA GLN A 33 17.85 -7.02 8.23
C GLN A 33 18.22 -7.76 6.94
N ILE A 34 17.87 -7.20 5.78
CA ILE A 34 18.19 -7.77 4.46
C ILE A 34 19.71 -7.91 4.27
N ALA A 35 20.46 -6.84 4.57
CA ALA A 35 21.91 -6.83 4.41
C ALA A 35 22.63 -7.86 5.30
N SER A 36 22.00 -8.32 6.39
CA SER A 36 22.60 -9.23 7.36
C SER A 36 22.11 -10.68 7.23
N MET A 37 21.27 -11.00 6.24
CA MET A 37 20.75 -12.36 6.01
C MET A 37 21.84 -13.42 5.82
N GLY A 38 23.04 -13.02 5.38
CA GLY A 38 24.21 -13.91 5.20
C GLY A 38 25.06 -14.12 6.46
N GLY A 39 24.61 -13.70 7.65
CA GLY A 39 25.36 -13.80 8.91
C GLY A 39 26.41 -12.70 9.12
N ASN A 40 26.73 -11.93 8.08
CA ASN A 40 27.49 -10.68 8.15
C ASN A 40 26.74 -9.60 7.38
N THR A 41 26.90 -8.34 7.80
CA THR A 41 26.29 -7.21 7.09
C THR A 41 27.04 -6.91 5.80
N SER A 42 26.35 -7.03 4.66
CA SER A 42 26.86 -6.64 3.35
C SER A 42 26.58 -5.16 3.09
N ALA A 43 27.63 -4.35 3.00
CA ALA A 43 27.51 -2.93 2.67
C ALA A 43 26.89 -2.69 1.28
N VAL A 44 27.16 -3.57 0.31
CA VAL A 44 26.57 -3.49 -1.04
C VAL A 44 25.06 -3.73 -0.98
N MET A 45 24.63 -4.76 -0.25
CA MET A 45 23.19 -5.05 -0.09
C MET A 45 22.47 -3.95 0.68
N LEU A 46 23.12 -3.38 1.71
CA LEU A 46 22.56 -2.28 2.48
C LEU A 46 22.28 -1.06 1.58
N ASN A 47 23.29 -0.60 0.83
CA ASN A 47 23.13 0.55 -0.06
C ASN A 47 22.10 0.27 -1.16
N SER A 48 22.17 -0.91 -1.80
CA SER A 48 21.20 -1.28 -2.84
C SER A 48 19.77 -1.33 -2.31
N CYS A 49 19.54 -1.83 -1.10
CA CYS A 49 18.23 -1.81 -0.47
C CYS A 49 17.74 -0.38 -0.24
N MET A 50 18.59 0.49 0.33
CA MET A 50 18.23 1.89 0.58
C MET A 50 17.84 2.61 -0.71
N ASP A 51 18.58 2.40 -1.80
CA ASP A 51 18.28 3.01 -3.11
C ASP A 51 16.93 2.53 -3.66
N MET A 52 16.65 1.23 -3.58
CA MET A 52 15.39 0.66 -4.05
C MET A 52 14.20 1.15 -3.23
N GLU A 53 14.32 1.15 -1.90
CA GLU A 53 13.28 1.65 -0.99
C GLU A 53 13.01 3.14 -1.20
N GLN A 54 14.05 3.94 -1.39
CA GLN A 54 13.91 5.37 -1.65
C GLN A 54 13.23 5.64 -3.01
N LYS A 55 13.57 4.86 -4.03
CA LYS A 55 12.95 4.97 -5.35
C LYS A 55 11.46 4.62 -5.29
N ALA A 56 11.11 3.49 -4.67
CA ALA A 56 9.72 3.06 -4.50
C ALA A 56 8.90 4.07 -3.69
N TYR A 57 9.47 4.60 -2.60
CA TYR A 57 8.84 5.68 -1.83
C TYR A 57 8.54 6.91 -2.69
N ASN A 58 9.49 7.36 -3.51
CA ASN A 58 9.31 8.54 -4.35
C ASN A 58 8.21 8.32 -5.41
N ASN A 59 8.16 7.14 -6.01
CA ASN A 59 7.13 6.76 -6.97
C ASN A 59 5.75 6.75 -6.30
N LEU A 60 5.61 6.03 -5.19
CA LEU A 60 4.37 5.97 -4.43
C LEU A 60 3.93 7.36 -3.97
N LYS A 61 4.86 8.20 -3.52
CA LYS A 61 4.53 9.55 -3.03
C LYS A 61 3.89 10.41 -4.12
N ALA A 62 4.29 10.23 -5.38
CA ALA A 62 3.74 10.97 -6.51
C ALA A 62 2.30 10.58 -6.83
N SER A 63 1.92 9.30 -6.64
CA SER A 63 0.62 8.76 -7.07
C SER A 63 -0.27 8.27 -5.94
N TRP A 64 0.14 8.39 -4.67
CA TRP A 64 -0.54 7.73 -3.54
C TRP A 64 -2.04 7.99 -3.48
N ASN A 65 -2.44 9.25 -3.67
CA ASN A 65 -3.84 9.67 -3.59
C ASN A 65 -4.71 9.15 -4.76
N GLU A 66 -4.08 8.63 -5.82
CA GLU A 66 -4.76 8.02 -6.97
C GLU A 66 -5.04 6.52 -6.75
N ILE A 67 -4.37 5.91 -5.77
CA ILE A 67 -4.50 4.49 -5.44
C ILE A 67 -5.78 4.28 -4.63
N PRO A 68 -6.65 3.31 -4.97
CA PRO A 68 -7.85 3.04 -4.19
C PRO A 68 -7.53 2.75 -2.71
N GLU A 69 -8.27 3.35 -1.77
CA GLU A 69 -8.03 3.20 -0.31
C GLU A 69 -8.00 1.72 0.14
N ASN A 70 -8.80 0.85 -0.49
CA ASN A 70 -8.77 -0.58 -0.20
C ASN A 70 -7.43 -1.22 -0.61
N THR A 71 -6.92 -0.89 -1.79
CA THR A 71 -5.61 -1.37 -2.28
C THR A 71 -4.48 -0.82 -1.40
N GLN A 72 -4.54 0.46 -1.00
CA GLN A 72 -3.59 1.05 -0.05
C GLN A 72 -3.51 0.23 1.25
N ARG A 73 -4.67 -0.08 1.86
CA ARG A 73 -4.74 -0.87 3.10
C ARG A 73 -4.23 -2.30 2.91
N GLN A 74 -4.72 -3.02 1.90
CA GLN A 74 -4.32 -4.41 1.66
C GLN A 74 -2.83 -4.53 1.37
N CYS A 75 -2.29 -3.66 0.53
CA CYS A 75 -0.87 -3.69 0.20
C CYS A 75 0.02 -3.19 1.33
N HIS A 76 -0.48 -2.33 2.23
CA HIS A 76 0.21 -2.01 3.47
C HIS A 76 0.38 -3.24 4.38
N GLU A 77 -0.68 -4.06 4.53
CA GLU A 77 -0.59 -5.31 5.29
C GLU A 77 0.45 -6.26 4.69
N VAL A 78 0.44 -6.44 3.37
CA VAL A 78 1.43 -7.27 2.65
C VAL A 78 2.85 -6.74 2.86
N ALA A 79 3.06 -5.44 2.67
CA ALA A 79 4.36 -4.80 2.82
C ALA A 79 4.91 -4.87 4.26
N SER A 80 4.06 -5.10 5.25
CA SER A 80 4.40 -5.12 6.67
C SER A 80 4.66 -6.52 7.24
N ILE A 81 4.55 -7.59 6.44
CA ILE A 81 4.74 -8.98 6.90
C ILE A 81 6.12 -9.19 7.57
N GLY A 82 7.15 -8.44 7.13
CA GLY A 82 8.49 -8.47 7.71
C GLY A 82 8.69 -7.61 8.96
N GLY A 83 7.64 -6.99 9.51
CA GLY A 83 7.67 -6.15 10.71
C GLY A 83 8.09 -4.70 10.47
N ASN A 84 9.19 -4.48 9.75
CA ASN A 84 9.74 -3.13 9.50
C ASN A 84 9.02 -2.36 8.38
N GLY A 85 8.30 -3.09 7.52
CA GLY A 85 7.70 -2.55 6.31
C GLY A 85 8.68 -2.45 5.14
N SER A 86 8.16 -2.31 3.93
CA SER A 86 8.95 -2.13 2.70
C SER A 86 8.12 -1.38 1.64
N TYR A 87 8.63 -0.25 1.17
CA TYR A 87 8.04 0.49 0.06
C TYR A 87 8.18 -0.27 -1.26
N THR A 88 9.26 -1.04 -1.45
CA THR A 88 9.40 -1.88 -2.65
C THR A 88 8.34 -2.98 -2.69
N MET A 89 8.03 -3.61 -1.55
CA MET A 89 6.94 -4.58 -1.45
C MET A 89 5.56 -3.92 -1.58
N LEU A 90 5.38 -2.72 -1.03
CA LEU A 90 4.15 -1.94 -1.17
C LEU A 90 3.88 -1.58 -2.64
N GLU A 91 4.87 -1.01 -3.33
CA GLU A 91 4.80 -0.67 -4.75
C GLU A 91 4.48 -1.92 -5.59
N SER A 92 5.22 -3.01 -5.38
CA SER A 92 5.01 -4.26 -6.11
C SER A 92 3.61 -4.84 -5.88
N CYS A 93 3.09 -4.82 -4.64
CA CYS A 93 1.73 -5.27 -4.36
C CYS A 93 0.69 -4.42 -5.11
N ILE A 94 0.84 -3.10 -5.12
CA ILE A 94 -0.10 -2.19 -5.80
C ILE A 94 -0.09 -2.45 -7.31
N GLU A 95 1.10 -2.64 -7.90
CA GLU A 95 1.23 -3.01 -9.31
C GLU A 95 0.55 -4.35 -9.61
N MET A 96 0.69 -5.34 -8.73
CA MET A 96 0.05 -6.65 -8.89
C MET A 96 -1.47 -6.59 -8.76
N GLU A 97 -2.00 -5.88 -7.76
CA GLU A 97 -3.44 -5.68 -7.57
C GLU A 97 -4.05 -4.94 -8.78
N THR A 98 -3.35 -3.91 -9.27
CA THR A 98 -3.77 -3.17 -10.47
C THR A 98 -3.85 -4.09 -11.69
N GLN A 99 -2.81 -4.91 -11.92
CA GLN A 99 -2.79 -5.87 -13.03
C GLN A 99 -3.84 -6.98 -12.88
N ALA A 100 -4.05 -7.50 -11.66
CA ALA A 100 -5.01 -8.55 -11.38
C ALA A 100 -6.46 -8.09 -11.58
N ALA A 101 -6.76 -6.83 -11.23
CA ALA A 101 -8.05 -6.21 -11.49
C ALA A 101 -8.36 -6.12 -12.99
N GLU A 102 -7.35 -5.93 -13.84
CA GLU A 102 -7.50 -5.92 -15.30
C GLU A 102 -7.60 -7.32 -15.91
N LYS A 103 -6.78 -8.27 -15.42
CA LYS A 103 -6.60 -9.60 -16.04
C LYS A 103 -6.45 -10.70 -14.97
N PRO A 104 -7.56 -11.19 -14.40
CA PRO A 104 -7.52 -12.21 -13.37
C PRO A 104 -6.90 -13.50 -13.93
N LYS A 105 -5.89 -14.02 -13.25
CA LYS A 105 -5.26 -15.31 -13.56
C LYS A 105 -6.02 -16.44 -12.88
N LYS A 106 -6.00 -17.62 -13.50
CA LYS A 106 -6.45 -18.86 -12.89
C LYS A 106 -5.27 -19.82 -12.79
N PHE A 107 -5.27 -20.62 -11.74
CA PHE A 107 -4.30 -21.70 -11.62
C PHE A 107 -4.65 -22.78 -12.65
N GLU A 108 -3.66 -23.18 -13.45
CA GLU A 108 -3.77 -24.24 -14.44
C GLU A 108 -2.83 -25.38 -14.02
N TYR A 109 -3.34 -26.62 -14.03
CA TYR A 109 -2.59 -27.83 -13.69
C TYR A 109 -1.86 -28.40 -14.91
#